data_AF-C3N720-F1
#
_entry.id   AF-C3N720-F1
#
_cell.length_a   1.000
_cell.length_b   1.000
_cell.length_c   1.000
_cell.angle_alpha   90.00
_cell.angle_beta   90.00
_cell.angle_gamma   90.00
#
_symmetry.space_group_name_H-M   'P 1'
#
loop_
_entity.id
_entity.type
_entity.pdbx_description
1 polymer ?
#
loop_
_entity_poly.entity_id
_entity_poly.type
_entity_poly.pdbx_seq_one_letter_code
_entity_poly.pdbx_strand_id
1 'polypeptide(L)'
;MKVRASIADIMAVLVLITNIPAMLANIVGFNFYNVYTNKLRRAEATNIGVLLGLFIFILIGIVLLPVIVSQVNNLTSGTAPAVTGTNATLLNLVPLFYILVLIIVPAVVAYKIYKD
;
A
#
# COMPACT_ATOMS: atom_id res chain seq x y z
N MET A 1 -45.89 39.98 -43.54
CA MET A 1 -46.19 38.84 -42.65
C MET A 1 -45.13 38.78 -41.55
N LYS A 2 -45.50 38.88 -40.27
CA LYS A 2 -44.57 38.62 -39.15
C LYS A 2 -44.69 37.13 -38.80
N VAL A 3 -43.66 36.34 -39.07
CA VAL A 3 -43.61 34.93 -38.68
C VAL A 3 -43.48 34.87 -37.16
N ARG A 4 -44.48 34.32 -36.47
CA ARG A 4 -44.42 34.07 -35.02
C ARG A 4 -44.08 32.59 -34.85
N ALA A 5 -42.93 32.30 -34.26
CA ALA A 5 -42.61 30.93 -33.86
C ALA A 5 -43.61 30.47 -32.80
N SER A 6 -44.10 29.23 -32.91
CA SER A 6 -44.95 28.64 -31.89
C SER A 6 -44.09 28.17 -30.71
N ILE A 7 -44.71 28.01 -29.54
CA ILE A 7 -44.02 27.47 -28.35
C ILE A 7 -43.46 26.07 -28.64
N ALA A 8 -44.14 25.27 -29.46
CA ALA A 8 -43.67 23.94 -29.87
C ALA A 8 -42.36 24.01 -30.67
N ASP A 9 -42.22 24.99 -31.57
CA ASP A 9 -40.99 25.20 -32.34
C ASP A 9 -39.81 25.58 -31.44
N ILE A 10 -40.06 26.40 -30.41
CA ILE A 10 -39.04 26.79 -29.43
C ILE A 10 -38.61 25.59 -28.58
N MET A 11 -39.56 24.75 -28.16
CA MET A 11 -39.26 23.56 -27.35
C MET A 11 -38.50 22.50 -28.15
N ALA A 12 -38.78 22.34 -29.44
CA ALA A 12 -38.03 21.43 -30.30
C ALA A 12 -36.55 21.84 -30.42
N VAL A 13 -36.29 23.14 -30.55
CA VAL A 13 -34.92 23.68 -30.56
C VAL A 13 -34.23 23.48 -29.21
N LEU A 14 -34.95 23.69 -28.09
CA LEU A 14 -34.42 23.48 -26.74
C LEU A 14 -34.00 22.02 -26.51
N VAL A 15 -34.82 21.06 -26.93
CA VAL A 15 -34.51 19.62 -26.81
C VAL A 15 -33.29 19.25 -27.68
N LEU A 16 -33.18 19.83 -28.88
CA LEU A 16 -32.04 19.58 -29.76
C LEU A 16 -30.74 20.06 -29.12
N ILE A 17 -30.71 21.29 -28.57
CA ILE A 17 -29.49 21.85 -27.95
C ILE A 17 -29.11 21.14 -26.64
N THR A 18 -30.06 20.65 -25.85
CA THR A 18 -29.75 19.89 -24.62
C THR A 18 -29.15 18.52 -24.90
N ASN A 19 -29.38 17.95 -26.10
CA ASN A 19 -28.88 16.64 -26.49
C ASN A 19 -27.53 16.69 -27.24
N ILE A 20 -27.06 17.87 -27.66
CA ILE A 20 -25.76 18.05 -28.32
C ILE A 20 -24.59 17.42 -27.53
N PRO A 21 -24.47 17.57 -26.19
CA PRO A 21 -23.35 16.99 -25.45
C PRO A 21 -23.30 15.46 -25.54
N ALA A 22 -24.46 14.80 -25.51
CA ALA A 22 -24.56 13.35 -25.62
C ALA A 22 -24.24 12.86 -27.05
N MET A 23 -24.68 13.60 -28.07
CA MET A 23 -24.36 13.31 -29.46
C MET A 23 -22.86 13.51 -29.75
N LEU A 24 -22.26 14.57 -29.19
CA LEU A 24 -20.83 14.84 -29.32
C LEU A 24 -20.01 13.69 -28.72
N ALA A 25 -20.36 13.22 -27.52
CA ALA A 25 -19.67 12.10 -26.86
C ALA A 25 -19.64 10.81 -27.71
N ASN A 26 -20.69 10.56 -28.50
CA ASN A 26 -20.79 9.40 -29.38
C ASN A 26 -19.97 9.57 -30.68
N ILE A 27 -19.84 10.80 -31.19
CA ILE A 27 -19.05 11.12 -32.39
C ILE A 27 -17.54 11.10 -32.10
N VAL A 28 -17.09 11.67 -30.97
CA VAL A 28 -15.65 11.69 -30.61
C VAL A 28 -15.19 10.45 -29.83
N GLY A 29 -16.08 9.49 -29.56
CA GLY A 29 -15.77 8.30 -28.75
C GLY A 29 -15.33 8.65 -27.32
N PHE A 30 -15.57 9.88 -26.87
CA PHE A 30 -15.13 10.41 -25.60
C PHE A 30 -16.33 10.64 -24.69
N ASN A 31 -16.61 9.66 -23.83
CA ASN A 31 -17.58 9.81 -22.75
C ASN A 31 -16.89 10.50 -21.56
N PHE A 32 -16.89 11.84 -21.53
CA PHE A 32 -16.37 12.64 -20.40
C PHE A 32 -16.96 12.19 -19.05
N TYR A 33 -18.19 11.68 -19.04
CA TYR A 33 -18.85 11.18 -17.83
C TYR A 33 -18.16 9.93 -17.22
N ASN A 34 -17.58 9.05 -18.06
CA ASN A 34 -16.98 7.79 -17.61
C ASN A 34 -15.49 7.89 -17.23
N VAL A 35 -14.86 9.04 -17.51
CA VAL A 35 -13.42 9.25 -17.26
C VAL A 35 -13.15 9.67 -15.81
N TYR A 36 -14.12 10.26 -15.12
CA TYR A 36 -13.96 10.74 -13.74
C TYR A 36 -14.20 9.67 -12.66
N THR A 37 -14.84 8.55 -12.98
CA THR A 37 -15.20 7.54 -11.96
C THR A 37 -14.21 6.37 -11.87
N ASN A 38 -13.40 6.14 -12.90
CA ASN A 38 -12.48 5.00 -12.94
C ASN A 38 -11.14 5.21 -12.21
N LYS A 39 -10.85 6.42 -11.73
CA LYS A 39 -9.60 6.72 -11.02
C LYS A 39 -9.72 6.71 -9.49
N LEU A 40 -10.92 6.51 -8.94
CA LEU A 40 -11.13 6.50 -7.49
C LEU A 40 -11.23 5.08 -6.90
N ARG A 41 -11.43 4.04 -7.72
CA ARG A 41 -11.64 2.66 -7.24
C ARG A 41 -10.36 1.87 -6.94
N ARG A 42 -9.19 2.49 -7.05
CA ARG A 42 -7.87 1.85 -6.81
C ARG A 42 -7.14 2.39 -5.57
N ALA A 43 -7.69 3.42 -4.92
CA ALA A 43 -7.08 4.04 -3.75
C ALA A 43 -7.38 3.31 -2.42
N GLU A 44 -8.34 2.37 -2.40
CA GLU A 44 -8.88 1.82 -1.14
C GLU A 44 -8.81 0.29 -1.00
N ALA A 45 -8.03 -0.40 -1.84
CA ALA A 45 -7.50 -1.69 -1.42
C ALA A 45 -6.26 -1.39 -0.57
N THR A 46 -6.49 -0.88 0.65
CA THR A 46 -5.46 -0.78 1.68
C THR A 46 -4.67 -2.08 1.65
N ASN A 47 -3.33 -2.00 1.62
CA ASN A 47 -2.42 -3.15 1.61
C ASN A 47 -2.52 -3.95 2.93
N ILE A 48 -3.72 -4.41 3.30
CA ILE A 48 -4.06 -5.03 4.58
C ILE A 48 -3.27 -6.32 4.76
N GLY A 49 -3.00 -7.06 3.67
CA GLY A 49 -2.12 -8.22 3.68
C GLY A 49 -0.68 -7.86 4.05
N VAL A 50 -0.16 -6.74 3.55
CA VAL A 50 1.18 -6.26 3.89
C VAL A 50 1.22 -5.77 5.33
N LEU A 51 0.19 -5.04 5.77
CA LEU A 51 0.11 -4.51 7.12
C LEU A 51 -0.02 -5.61 8.18
N LEU A 52 -0.86 -6.62 7.92
CA LEU A 52 -0.98 -7.81 8.77
C LEU A 52 0.31 -8.65 8.77
N GLY A 53 0.97 -8.79 7.61
CA GLY A 53 2.26 -9.45 7.52
C GLY A 53 3.34 -8.75 8.37
N LEU A 54 3.41 -7.42 8.30
CA LEU A 54 4.31 -6.62 9.14
C LEU A 54 3.99 -6.74 10.63
N PHE A 55 2.70 -6.72 10.98
CA PHE A 55 2.26 -6.84 12.36
C PHE A 55 2.67 -8.20 12.97
N ILE A 56 2.45 -9.29 12.24
CA ILE A 56 2.86 -10.64 12.67
C ILE A 56 4.38 -10.74 12.74
N PHE A 57 5.11 -10.20 11.76
CA PHE A 57 6.56 -10.19 11.75
C PHE A 57 7.14 -9.49 12.99
N ILE A 58 6.59 -8.33 13.36
CA ILE A 58 7.03 -7.60 14.55
C ILE A 58 6.65 -8.38 15.81
N LEU A 59 5.43 -8.91 15.92
CA LEU A 59 5.01 -9.69 17.09
C LEU A 59 5.91 -10.89 17.34
N ILE A 60 6.10 -11.75 16.34
CA ILE A 60 6.99 -12.91 16.44
C ILE A 60 8.42 -12.44 16.69
N GLY A 61 8.82 -11.39 15.97
CA GLY A 61 10.12 -10.74 16.07
C GLY A 61 10.50 -10.40 17.51
N ILE A 62 9.64 -9.67 18.22
CA ILE A 62 9.89 -9.25 19.60
C ILE A 62 9.83 -10.41 20.59
N VAL A 63 8.95 -11.39 20.36
CA VAL A 63 8.73 -12.52 21.28
C VAL A 63 9.93 -13.48 21.26
N LEU A 64 10.58 -13.63 20.11
CA LEU A 64 11.75 -14.51 19.96
C LEU A 64 13.06 -13.87 20.45
N LEU A 65 13.15 -12.53 20.51
CA LEU A 65 14.38 -11.86 20.92
C LEU A 65 14.88 -12.30 22.31
N PRO A 66 14.03 -12.37 23.36
CA PRO A 66 14.43 -12.90 24.67
C PRO A 66 14.97 -14.34 24.61
N VAL A 67 14.34 -15.20 23.80
CA VAL A 67 14.75 -16.61 23.64
C VAL A 67 16.14 -16.69 23.02
N ILE A 68 16.40 -15.89 21.98
CA ILE A 68 17.70 -15.84 21.30
C ILE A 68 18.79 -15.33 22.25
N VAL A 69 18.54 -14.22 22.96
CA VAL A 69 19.51 -13.66 23.91
C VAL A 69 19.81 -14.65 25.04
N SER A 70 18.78 -15.31 25.57
CA SER A 70 18.95 -16.34 26.58
C SER A 70 19.82 -17.49 26.06
N GLN A 71 19.56 -17.98 24.85
CA GLN A 71 20.32 -19.07 24.28
C GLN A 71 21.78 -18.69 24.02
N VAL A 72 22.04 -17.49 23.50
CA VAL A 72 23.40 -17.00 23.28
C VAL A 72 24.16 -16.91 24.59
N ASN A 73 23.55 -16.30 25.63
CA ASN A 73 24.17 -16.20 26.95
C ASN A 73 24.47 -17.57 27.57
N ASN A 74 23.56 -18.54 27.43
CA ASN A 74 23.77 -19.90 27.95
C ASN A 74 24.95 -20.61 27.29
N LEU A 75 25.27 -20.29 26.03
CA LEU A 75 26.34 -20.96 25.28
C LEU A 75 27.70 -20.25 25.42
N THR A 76 27.70 -18.94 25.65
CA THR A 76 28.93 -18.11 25.66
C THR A 76 29.36 -17.64 27.05
N SER A 77 28.50 -17.78 28.06
CA SER A 77 28.77 -17.31 29.43
C SER A 77 28.95 -18.45 30.43
N GLY A 78 29.46 -18.12 31.62
CA GLY A 78 29.67 -19.06 32.73
C GLY A 78 31.13 -19.49 32.90
N THR A 79 31.36 -20.43 33.81
CA THR A 79 32.70 -20.93 34.17
C THR A 79 33.23 -22.01 33.23
N ALA A 80 32.34 -22.66 32.46
CA ALA A 80 32.68 -23.63 31.42
C ALA A 80 31.78 -23.43 30.17
N PRO A 81 31.98 -22.34 29.41
CA PRO A 81 31.16 -22.03 28.24
C PRO A 81 31.34 -23.08 27.14
N ALA A 82 30.23 -23.43 26.46
CA ALA A 82 30.23 -24.42 25.39
C ALA A 82 30.86 -23.90 24.10
N VAL A 83 30.83 -22.59 23.87
CA VAL A 83 31.41 -21.93 22.70
C VAL A 83 32.43 -20.89 23.14
N THR A 84 33.66 -20.97 22.62
CA THR A 84 34.78 -20.08 22.98
C THR A 84 35.51 -19.55 21.75
N GLY A 85 36.44 -18.61 21.97
CA GLY A 85 37.25 -17.99 20.91
C GLY A 85 36.43 -17.15 19.94
N THR A 86 36.87 -17.07 18.68
CA THR A 86 36.23 -16.26 17.63
C THR A 86 34.76 -16.61 17.39
N ASN A 87 34.39 -17.87 17.59
CA ASN A 87 33.01 -18.34 17.41
C ASN A 87 32.06 -17.73 18.46
N ALA A 88 32.54 -17.53 19.69
CA ALA A 88 31.76 -16.84 20.72
C ALA A 88 31.51 -15.38 20.33
N THR A 89 32.49 -14.71 19.73
CA THR A 89 32.33 -13.33 19.23
C THR A 89 31.25 -13.24 18.15
N LEU A 90 31.26 -14.16 17.18
CA LEU A 90 30.22 -14.20 16.14
C LEU A 90 28.83 -14.50 16.73
N LEU A 91 28.75 -15.45 17.66
CA LEU A 91 27.50 -15.81 18.33
C LEU A 91 26.94 -14.65 19.17
N ASN A 92 27.81 -13.88 19.84
CA ASN A 92 27.43 -12.68 20.59
C ASN A 92 26.90 -11.54 19.69
N LEU A 93 27.21 -11.54 18.39
CA LEU A 93 26.65 -10.57 17.43
C LEU A 93 25.26 -10.95 16.92
N VAL A 94 24.83 -12.20 17.07
CA VAL A 94 23.54 -12.69 16.57
C VAL A 94 22.35 -11.86 17.10
N PRO A 95 22.24 -11.51 18.40
CA PRO A 95 21.16 -10.64 18.88
C PRO A 95 21.14 -9.27 18.20
N LEU A 96 22.33 -8.69 17.94
CA LEU A 96 22.44 -7.40 17.27
C LEU A 96 21.97 -7.49 15.81
N PHE A 97 22.43 -8.48 15.06
CA PHE A 97 21.97 -8.72 13.69
C PHE A 97 20.45 -8.94 13.63
N TYR A 98 19.90 -9.67 14.60
CA TYR A 98 18.46 -9.90 14.68
C TYR A 98 17.67 -8.59 14.84
N ILE A 99 18.12 -7.69 15.74
CA ILE A 99 17.49 -6.38 15.93
C ILE A 99 17.59 -5.52 14.65
N LEU A 100 18.74 -5.55 13.97
CA LEU A 100 18.91 -4.84 12.70
C LEU A 100 17.89 -5.31 11.66
N VAL A 101 17.72 -6.63 11.50
CA VAL A 101 16.72 -7.20 10.58
C VAL A 101 15.30 -6.81 10.97
N LEU A 102 14.98 -6.84 12.28
CA LEU A 102 13.67 -6.48 12.80
C LEU A 102 13.28 -5.02 12.46
N ILE A 103 14.25 -4.12 12.35
CA ILE A 103 14.03 -2.72 11.99
C ILE A 103 14.06 -2.51 10.46
N ILE A 104 15.00 -3.15 9.77
CA ILE A 104 15.19 -2.96 8.32
C ILE A 104 13.99 -3.49 7.53
N VAL A 105 13.43 -4.65 7.90
CA VAL A 105 12.32 -5.26 7.15
C VAL A 105 11.07 -4.34 7.10
N PRO A 106 10.55 -3.81 8.23
CA PRO A 106 9.48 -2.82 8.21
C PRO A 106 9.83 -1.56 7.44
N ALA A 107 11.07 -1.06 7.57
CA ALA A 107 11.52 0.14 6.86
C ALA A 107 11.52 -0.05 5.34
N VAL A 108 11.99 -1.20 4.84
CA VAL A 108 11.99 -1.53 3.41
C VAL A 108 10.56 -1.66 2.88
N VAL A 109 9.68 -2.33 3.61
CA VAL A 109 8.27 -2.47 3.20
C VAL A 109 7.56 -1.12 3.17
N ALA A 110 7.78 -0.27 4.19
CA ALA A 110 7.24 1.08 4.21
C ALA A 110 7.78 1.93 3.03
N TYR A 111 9.08 1.82 2.72
CA TYR A 111 9.69 2.51 1.58
C TYR A 111 9.07 2.08 0.25
N LYS A 112 8.80 0.78 0.07
CA LYS A 112 8.15 0.28 -1.14
C LYS A 112 6.73 0.85 -1.27
N ILE A 113 5.95 0.83 -0.19
CA ILE A 113 4.59 1.42 -0.18
C ILE A 113 4.61 2.92 -0.48
N TYR A 114 5.62 3.66 0.00
CA TYR A 114 5.74 5.09 -0.29
C TYR A 114 6.08 5.39 -1.75
N LYS A 115 6.88 4.54 -2.39
CA LYS A 115 7.35 4.74 -3.76
C LYS A 115 6.34 4.27 -4.81
N ASP A 116 5.53 3.27 -4.48
CA ASP A 116 4.45 2.75 -5.33
C ASP A 116 3.24 3.71 -5.38
#